data_AF-A0A414CDD4-F1
#
_entry.id   AF-A0A414CDD4-F1
#
_cell.length_a   1.000
_cell.length_b   1.000
_cell.length_c   1.000
_cell.angle_alpha   90.00
_cell.angle_beta   90.00
_cell.angle_gamma   90.00
#
_symmetry.space_group_name_H-M   'P 1'
#
loop_
_entity.id
_entity.type
_entity.pdbx_description
1 polymer ?
#
loop_
_entity_poly.entity_id
_entity_poly.type
_entity_poly.pdbx_seq_one_letter_code
_entity_poly.pdbx_strand_id
1 'polypeptide(L)'
;MLAFCCIPVAYSGFTLLLGTVKAIADRLDMPSKSCIVAIAAVLALFIVFALPSFAIRGVTEITTPYSTMTANMRGFTRVDEGAILTESKIKFLNKVATITGPNAVIANTPYDGSCFAKGIANLNLLFCNDENYTELTTSSWAINLRSNLSNYVSSSSTKKNVRDKDVQYVLSLEEDEGTMKAWYPAFEQSRWTGILSISEATPGFELILQTGDMALYKIIN
;
A
#
# COMPACT_ATOMS: atom_id res chain seq x y z
N MET A 1 7.69 4.52 -2.71
CA MET A 1 8.86 5.41 -2.94
C MET A 1 10.23 4.75 -2.73
N LEU A 2 10.40 3.78 -1.81
CA LEU A 2 11.70 3.12 -1.55
C LEU A 2 12.37 2.48 -2.77
N ALA A 3 11.60 1.94 -3.73
CA ALA A 3 12.14 1.31 -4.93
C ALA A 3 12.98 2.27 -5.80
N PHE A 4 12.60 3.56 -5.89
CA PHE A 4 13.37 4.56 -6.64
C PHE A 4 14.63 5.01 -5.90
N CYS A 5 14.60 5.04 -4.56
CA CYS A 5 15.78 5.35 -3.73
C CYS A 5 16.84 4.25 -3.78
N CYS A 6 16.46 3.02 -4.12
CA CYS A 6 17.39 1.91 -4.29
C CYS A 6 18.14 1.96 -5.62
N ILE A 7 17.66 2.69 -6.64
CA ILE A 7 18.29 2.74 -7.96
C ILE A 7 19.70 3.37 -7.89
N PRO A 8 19.92 4.52 -7.22
CA PRO A 8 21.26 5.10 -7.06
C PRO A 8 22.22 4.22 -6.24
N VAL A 9 21.71 3.54 -5.21
CA VAL A 9 22.51 2.64 -4.35
C VAL A 9 22.90 1.37 -5.11
N ALA A 10 21.96 0.78 -5.85
CA ALA A 10 22.21 -0.35 -6.74
C ALA A 10 23.20 0.03 -7.83
N TYR A 11 23.04 1.20 -8.45
CA TYR A 11 23.98 1.73 -9.44
C TYR A 11 25.40 1.90 -8.85
N SER A 12 25.50 2.48 -7.66
CA SER A 12 26.80 2.68 -6.98
C SER A 12 27.47 1.34 -6.64
N GLY A 13 26.73 0.39 -6.05
CA GLY A 13 27.24 -0.96 -5.78
C GLY A 13 27.67 -1.68 -7.05
N PHE A 14 26.93 -1.49 -8.15
CA PHE A 14 27.25 -2.09 -9.45
C PHE A 14 28.50 -1.49 -10.09
N THR A 15 28.70 -0.16 -9.98
CA THR A 15 29.94 0.48 -10.47
C THR A 15 31.16 0.01 -9.67
N LEU A 16 31.02 -0.18 -8.35
CA LEU A 16 32.09 -0.71 -7.51
C LEU A 16 32.45 -2.15 -7.91
N LEU A 17 31.43 -2.99 -8.14
CA LEU A 17 31.60 -4.39 -8.54
C LEU A 17 32.25 -4.51 -9.94
N LEU A 18 31.87 -3.65 -10.88
CA LEU A 18 32.53 -3.56 -12.19
C LEU A 18 34.01 -3.15 -12.04
N GLY A 19 34.30 -2.20 -11.16
CA GLY A 19 35.67 -1.76 -10.88
C GLY A 19 36.54 -2.88 -10.30
N THR A 20 36.01 -3.66 -9.35
CA THR A 20 36.75 -4.79 -8.74
C THR A 20 36.96 -5.94 -9.72
N VAL A 21 35.94 -6.30 -10.51
CA VAL A 21 36.08 -7.36 -11.54
C VAL A 21 37.10 -6.96 -12.60
N LYS A 22 37.10 -5.69 -13.04
CA LYS A 22 38.12 -5.16 -13.96
C LYS A 22 39.51 -5.24 -13.35
N ALA A 23 39.69 -4.82 -12.10
CA ALA A 23 40.98 -4.87 -11.41
C ALA A 23 41.52 -6.31 -11.25
N ILE A 24 40.64 -7.29 -11.02
CA ILE A 24 41.02 -8.71 -10.95
C ILE A 24 41.42 -9.24 -12.33
N ALA A 25 40.67 -8.91 -13.37
CA ALA A 25 40.97 -9.34 -14.74
C ALA A 25 42.28 -8.74 -15.26
N ASP A 26 42.56 -7.47 -14.92
CA ASP A 26 43.80 -6.80 -15.27
C ASP A 26 45.00 -7.39 -14.51
N ARG A 27 44.83 -7.84 -13.26
CA ARG A 27 45.86 -8.59 -12.52
C ARG A 27 46.18 -9.97 -13.10
N LEU A 28 45.25 -10.55 -13.86
CA LEU A 28 45.41 -11.85 -14.52
C LEU A 28 45.93 -11.73 -15.97
N ASP A 29 46.40 -10.53 -16.36
CA ASP A 29 47.05 -10.26 -17.65
C ASP A 29 46.17 -10.59 -18.87
N MET A 30 44.85 -10.35 -18.75
CA MET A 30 43.88 -10.57 -19.84
C MET A 30 43.83 -9.35 -20.80
N PRO A 31 44.60 -9.29 -21.90
CA PRO A 31 45.06 -8.03 -22.50
C PRO A 31 44.00 -7.28 -23.35
N SER A 32 42.84 -7.90 -23.58
CA SER A 32 41.74 -7.38 -24.42
C SER A 32 40.36 -7.84 -23.93
N LYS A 33 40.32 -8.75 -22.94
CA LYS A 33 39.12 -9.48 -22.51
C LYS A 33 38.60 -9.06 -21.14
N SER A 34 39.31 -8.21 -20.39
CA SER A 34 38.87 -7.73 -19.06
C SER A 34 37.50 -7.05 -19.09
N CYS A 35 37.23 -6.22 -20.11
CA CYS A 35 35.93 -5.57 -20.26
C CYS A 35 34.83 -6.58 -20.60
N ILE A 36 35.14 -7.61 -21.40
CA ILE A 36 34.21 -8.70 -21.75
C ILE A 36 33.91 -9.56 -20.52
N VAL A 37 34.91 -9.87 -19.69
CA VAL A 37 34.72 -10.62 -18.44
C VAL A 37 33.88 -9.82 -17.45
N ALA A 38 34.12 -8.51 -17.31
CA ALA A 38 33.31 -7.65 -16.46
C ALA A 38 31.86 -7.55 -16.95
N ILE A 39 31.65 -7.37 -18.25
CA ILE A 39 30.31 -7.36 -18.87
C ILE A 39 29.63 -8.72 -18.70
N ALA A 40 30.34 -9.84 -18.90
CA ALA A 40 29.82 -11.19 -18.74
C ALA A 40 29.45 -11.48 -17.28
N ALA A 41 30.27 -11.07 -16.31
CA ALA A 41 29.98 -11.20 -14.89
C ALA A 41 28.74 -10.39 -14.48
N VAL A 42 28.61 -9.18 -15.01
CA VAL A 42 27.44 -8.33 -14.84
C VAL A 42 26.18 -8.95 -15.47
N LEU A 43 26.27 -9.45 -16.69
CA LEU A 43 25.16 -10.11 -17.37
C LEU A 43 24.77 -11.38 -16.61
N ALA A 44 25.73 -12.15 -16.11
CA ALA A 44 25.46 -13.32 -15.29
C ALA A 44 24.74 -12.95 -13.99
N LEU A 45 25.20 -11.91 -13.28
CA LEU A 45 24.50 -11.40 -12.09
C LEU A 45 23.09 -10.89 -12.44
N PHE A 46 22.95 -10.11 -13.50
CA PHE A 46 21.65 -9.61 -13.94
C PHE A 46 20.70 -10.75 -14.30
N ILE A 47 21.17 -11.75 -15.04
CA ILE A 47 20.40 -12.96 -15.37
C ILE A 47 20.00 -13.67 -14.08
N VAL A 48 20.92 -13.89 -13.13
CA VAL A 48 20.61 -14.53 -11.84
C VAL A 48 19.53 -13.78 -11.06
N PHE A 49 19.58 -12.45 -11.04
CA PHE A 49 18.59 -11.63 -10.35
C PHE A 49 17.27 -11.44 -11.13
N ALA A 50 17.27 -11.56 -12.45
CA ALA A 50 16.09 -11.42 -13.31
C ALA A 50 15.42 -12.77 -13.65
N LEU A 51 16.01 -13.89 -13.23
CA LEU A 51 15.45 -15.21 -13.45
C LEU A 51 14.11 -15.35 -12.69
N PRO A 52 13.02 -15.80 -13.35
CA PRO A 52 11.80 -16.17 -12.65
C PRO A 52 12.02 -17.42 -11.79
N SER A 53 11.17 -17.63 -10.79
CA SER A 53 11.11 -18.87 -10.01
C SER A 53 11.01 -20.08 -10.92
N PHE A 54 11.71 -21.15 -10.56
CA PHE A 54 11.73 -22.39 -11.32
C PHE A 54 11.72 -23.60 -10.39
N ALA A 55 11.16 -24.70 -10.88
CA ALA A 55 11.11 -25.96 -10.16
C ALA A 55 12.20 -26.91 -10.65
N ILE A 56 12.97 -27.48 -9.72
CA ILE A 56 13.81 -28.64 -9.98
C ILE A 56 12.94 -29.87 -9.72
N ARG A 57 12.41 -30.47 -10.80
CA ARG A 57 11.50 -31.62 -10.72
C ARG A 57 12.06 -32.70 -9.80
N GLY A 58 11.28 -33.10 -8.80
CA GLY A 58 11.64 -34.14 -7.83
C GLY A 58 12.54 -33.71 -6.69
N VAL A 59 12.93 -32.44 -6.61
CA VAL A 59 13.81 -31.92 -5.54
C VAL A 59 13.14 -30.79 -4.77
N THR A 60 12.89 -29.64 -5.41
CA THR A 60 12.38 -28.44 -4.75
C THR A 60 11.92 -27.39 -5.75
N GLU A 61 11.15 -26.41 -5.27
CA GLU A 61 10.85 -25.17 -5.99
C GLU A 61 11.72 -24.04 -5.45
N ILE A 62 12.44 -23.37 -6.35
CA ILE A 62 13.29 -22.23 -5.97
C ILE A 62 12.51 -20.95 -6.29
N THR A 63 12.13 -20.23 -5.23
CA THR A 63 11.50 -18.92 -5.35
C THR A 63 12.56 -17.83 -5.47
N THR A 64 12.56 -17.11 -6.60
CA THR A 64 13.51 -16.00 -6.81
C THR A 64 12.95 -14.67 -6.32
N PRO A 65 13.81 -13.72 -5.90
CA PRO A 65 13.37 -12.38 -5.52
C PRO A 65 12.59 -11.66 -6.61
N TYR A 66 12.96 -11.85 -7.89
CA TYR A 66 12.24 -11.26 -9.03
C TYR A 66 10.79 -11.75 -9.11
N SER A 67 10.57 -13.05 -8.98
CA SER A 67 9.22 -13.61 -8.99
C SER A 67 8.41 -13.21 -7.77
N THR A 68 9.01 -13.15 -6.57
CA THR A 68 8.35 -12.60 -5.38
C THR A 68 7.96 -11.15 -5.58
N MET A 69 8.87 -10.31 -6.06
CA MET A 69 8.59 -8.89 -6.33
C MET A 69 7.51 -8.73 -7.39
N THR A 70 7.56 -9.52 -8.46
CA THR A 70 6.56 -9.50 -9.53
C THR A 70 5.19 -9.94 -9.01
N ALA A 71 5.11 -10.97 -8.17
CA ALA A 71 3.86 -11.42 -7.54
C ALA A 71 3.27 -10.33 -6.63
N ASN A 72 4.10 -9.70 -5.79
CA ASN A 72 3.65 -8.60 -4.92
C ASN A 72 3.16 -7.40 -5.74
N MET A 73 3.88 -7.01 -6.80
CA MET A 73 3.47 -5.92 -7.70
C MET A 73 2.18 -6.25 -8.46
N ARG A 74 1.98 -7.51 -8.83
CA ARG A 74 0.73 -7.98 -9.45
C ARG A 74 -0.46 -7.76 -8.54
N GLY A 75 -0.31 -7.95 -7.22
CA GLY A 75 -1.39 -7.70 -6.27
C GLY A 75 -1.85 -6.25 -6.15
N PHE A 76 -1.04 -5.27 -6.59
CA PHE A 76 -1.43 -3.86 -6.68
C PHE A 76 -2.01 -3.45 -8.05
N THR A 77 -1.90 -4.32 -9.06
CA THR A 77 -2.24 -3.99 -10.47
C THR A 77 -3.32 -4.88 -11.05
N ARG A 78 -3.62 -6.00 -10.39
CA ARG A 78 -4.66 -6.95 -10.75
C ARG A 78 -5.80 -6.90 -9.75
N VAL A 79 -6.87 -7.61 -10.07
CA VAL A 79 -8.15 -7.61 -9.32
C VAL A 79 -8.61 -9.02 -8.95
N ASP A 80 -7.73 -10.01 -9.15
CA ASP A 80 -7.93 -11.41 -8.77
C ASP A 80 -7.88 -11.61 -7.25
N GLU A 81 -8.23 -12.82 -6.82
CA GLU A 81 -8.19 -13.20 -5.40
C GLU A 81 -6.78 -13.03 -4.85
N GLY A 82 -6.67 -12.39 -3.68
CA GLY A 82 -5.39 -12.03 -3.08
C GLY A 82 -4.79 -10.73 -3.61
N ALA A 83 -5.47 -9.95 -4.46
CA ALA A 83 -5.10 -8.55 -4.73
C ALA A 83 -5.60 -7.62 -3.62
N ILE A 84 -4.92 -6.47 -3.43
CA ILE A 84 -5.37 -5.44 -2.47
C ILE A 84 -6.76 -4.91 -2.82
N LEU A 85 -7.09 -4.88 -4.12
CA LEU A 85 -8.35 -4.42 -4.67
C LEU A 85 -8.95 -5.48 -5.59
N THR A 86 -9.70 -6.39 -4.99
CA THR A 86 -10.41 -7.43 -5.74
C THR A 86 -11.57 -6.86 -6.56
N GLU A 87 -12.07 -7.63 -7.53
CA GLU A 87 -13.29 -7.25 -8.27
C GLU A 87 -14.48 -6.93 -7.36
N SER A 88 -14.60 -7.64 -6.22
CA SER A 88 -15.65 -7.40 -5.24
C SER A 88 -15.51 -6.02 -4.59
N LYS A 89 -14.29 -5.65 -4.18
CA LYS A 89 -13.97 -4.31 -3.65
C LYS A 89 -14.28 -3.22 -4.68
N ILE A 90 -13.93 -3.42 -5.94
CA ILE A 90 -14.25 -2.47 -7.03
C ILE A 90 -15.76 -2.30 -7.22
N LYS A 91 -16.52 -3.41 -7.26
CA LYS A 91 -17.98 -3.38 -7.36
C LYS A 91 -18.61 -2.63 -6.18
N PHE A 92 -18.10 -2.84 -4.97
CA PHE A 92 -18.53 -2.12 -3.78
C PHE A 92 -18.27 -0.62 -3.89
N LEU A 93 -17.05 -0.22 -4.27
CA LEU A 93 -16.68 1.20 -4.44
C LEU A 93 -17.56 1.92 -5.49
N ASN A 94 -17.95 1.24 -6.57
CA ASN A 94 -18.86 1.82 -7.56
C ASN A 94 -20.28 2.06 -6.99
N LYS A 95 -20.76 1.19 -6.10
CA LYS A 95 -22.01 1.44 -5.36
C LYS A 95 -21.85 2.61 -4.40
N VAL A 96 -20.73 2.70 -3.68
CA VAL A 96 -20.41 3.84 -2.82
C VAL A 96 -20.44 5.14 -3.61
N ALA A 97 -19.79 5.19 -4.79
CA ALA A 97 -19.79 6.39 -5.64
C ALA A 97 -21.19 6.82 -6.09
N THR A 98 -22.07 5.85 -6.35
CA THR A 98 -23.48 6.12 -6.69
C THR A 98 -24.23 6.75 -5.51
N ILE A 99 -23.92 6.34 -4.29
CA ILE A 99 -24.56 6.80 -3.05
C ILE A 99 -24.04 8.17 -2.62
N THR A 100 -22.72 8.35 -2.59
CA THR A 100 -22.08 9.54 -2.01
C THR A 100 -21.93 10.68 -3.01
N GLY A 101 -21.91 10.36 -4.31
CA GLY A 101 -21.43 11.28 -5.33
C GLY A 101 -19.94 11.63 -5.17
N PRO A 102 -19.40 12.50 -6.04
CA PRO A 102 -17.97 12.80 -6.10
C PRO A 102 -17.49 13.81 -5.06
N ASN A 103 -18.40 14.55 -4.41
CA ASN A 103 -18.03 15.69 -3.56
C ASN A 103 -17.99 15.34 -2.06
N ALA A 104 -18.77 14.34 -1.63
CA ALA A 104 -18.84 13.96 -0.23
C ALA A 104 -17.48 13.49 0.29
N VAL A 105 -17.02 14.05 1.40
CA VAL A 105 -15.74 13.66 2.02
C VAL A 105 -15.93 12.37 2.81
N ILE A 106 -15.12 11.37 2.49
CA ILE A 106 -15.20 10.02 3.04
C ILE A 106 -13.94 9.76 3.87
N ALA A 107 -14.08 9.58 5.18
CA ALA A 107 -13.00 9.09 6.02
C ALA A 107 -12.75 7.60 5.75
N ASN A 108 -11.48 7.22 5.71
CA ASN A 108 -11.02 5.88 5.37
C ASN A 108 -9.69 5.59 6.08
N THR A 109 -9.27 4.33 6.10
CA THR A 109 -7.85 3.99 6.32
C THR A 109 -7.21 3.76 4.95
N PRO A 110 -6.07 4.39 4.59
CA PRO A 110 -5.46 4.16 3.28
C PRO A 110 -4.94 2.72 3.10
N TYR A 111 -4.79 1.98 4.21
CA TYR A 111 -4.15 0.67 4.29
C TYR A 111 -5.08 -0.51 3.95
N ASP A 112 -6.40 -0.29 3.86
CA ASP A 112 -7.39 -1.31 3.48
C ASP A 112 -7.58 -1.46 1.95
N GLY A 113 -6.79 -0.72 1.17
CA GLY A 113 -6.90 -0.61 -0.29
C GLY A 113 -7.77 0.56 -0.77
N SER A 114 -8.44 1.30 0.13
CA SER A 114 -9.29 2.43 -0.25
C SER A 114 -8.52 3.58 -0.86
N CYS A 115 -7.20 3.72 -0.63
CA CYS A 115 -6.38 4.78 -1.24
C CYS A 115 -6.46 4.83 -2.78
N PHE A 116 -6.78 3.71 -3.44
CA PHE A 116 -6.98 3.65 -4.89
C PHE A 116 -8.39 4.05 -5.34
N ALA A 117 -9.36 4.19 -4.43
CA ALA A 117 -10.76 4.43 -4.77
C ALA A 117 -11.01 5.76 -5.48
N LYS A 118 -10.11 6.74 -5.31
CA LYS A 118 -10.12 7.98 -6.11
C LYS A 118 -9.90 7.70 -7.60
N GLY A 119 -8.95 6.82 -7.94
CA GLY A 119 -8.67 6.46 -9.34
C GLY A 119 -9.71 5.51 -9.94
N ILE A 120 -10.31 4.65 -9.11
CA ILE A 120 -11.27 3.63 -9.57
C ILE A 120 -12.70 4.17 -9.66
N ALA A 121 -13.15 4.93 -8.67
CA ALA A 121 -14.56 5.31 -8.50
C ALA A 121 -14.76 6.82 -8.24
N ASN A 122 -13.72 7.65 -8.43
CA ASN A 122 -13.77 9.10 -8.23
C ASN A 122 -14.29 9.53 -6.85
N LEU A 123 -13.94 8.76 -5.81
CA LEU A 123 -14.31 9.06 -4.42
C LEU A 123 -13.39 10.14 -3.82
N ASN A 124 -13.98 11.05 -3.06
CA ASN A 124 -13.25 12.09 -2.33
C ASN A 124 -12.87 11.58 -0.93
N LEU A 125 -11.71 10.92 -0.85
CA LEU A 125 -11.20 10.33 0.39
C LEU A 125 -10.45 11.36 1.24
N LEU A 126 -10.71 11.35 2.54
CA LEU A 126 -10.04 12.20 3.51
C LEU A 126 -8.56 11.82 3.66
N PHE A 127 -8.25 10.51 3.63
CA PHE A 127 -6.91 9.96 3.74
C PHE A 127 -6.53 9.25 2.43
N CYS A 128 -6.14 10.02 1.42
CA CYS A 128 -5.86 9.51 0.07
C CYS A 128 -4.38 9.20 -0.18
N ASN A 129 -3.45 9.90 0.48
CA ASN A 129 -2.02 9.73 0.24
C ASN A 129 -1.42 8.73 1.23
N ASP A 130 -0.46 7.92 0.75
CA ASP A 130 0.49 7.16 1.59
C ASP A 130 1.58 8.10 2.16
N GLU A 131 1.16 9.28 2.62
CA GLU A 131 2.00 10.08 3.49
C GLU A 131 2.18 9.22 4.74
N ASN A 132 3.42 8.92 5.12
CA ASN A 132 3.70 8.25 6.38
C ASN A 132 3.05 9.08 7.50
N TYR A 133 1.84 8.70 7.92
CA TYR A 133 1.04 9.39 8.94
C TYR A 133 1.69 9.21 10.31
N THR A 134 2.83 9.86 10.47
CA THR A 134 3.60 9.94 11.69
C THR A 134 3.08 11.11 12.51
N GLU A 135 3.09 10.97 13.83
CA GLU A 135 2.63 12.03 14.74
C GLU A 135 3.39 13.36 14.54
N LEU A 136 4.64 13.32 14.06
CA LEU A 136 5.50 14.50 13.86
C LEU A 136 5.17 15.34 12.63
N THR A 137 4.57 14.74 11.60
CA THR A 137 4.30 15.41 10.30
C THR A 137 2.81 15.51 10.00
N THR A 138 1.98 14.79 10.74
CA THR A 138 0.53 14.78 10.56
C THR A 138 -0.12 15.94 11.30
N SER A 139 -1.04 16.63 10.63
CA SER A 139 -1.84 17.68 11.28
C SER A 139 -2.64 17.13 12.47
N SER A 140 -2.83 17.92 13.52
CA SER A 140 -3.58 17.52 14.72
C SER A 140 -5.02 17.07 14.43
N TRP A 141 -5.69 17.68 13.46
CA TRP A 141 -7.02 17.27 13.01
C TRP A 141 -7.01 15.84 12.45
N ALA A 142 -5.97 15.48 11.69
CA ALA A 142 -5.86 14.18 11.05
C ALA A 142 -5.60 13.11 12.10
N ILE A 143 -4.66 13.36 13.04
CA ILE A 143 -4.39 12.49 14.20
C ILE A 143 -5.69 12.24 14.98
N ASN A 144 -6.44 13.31 15.28
CA ASN A 144 -7.69 13.21 16.02
C ASN A 144 -8.74 12.38 15.27
N LEU A 145 -8.97 12.62 13.98
CA LEU A 145 -9.97 11.85 13.23
C LEU A 145 -9.58 10.36 13.11
N ARG A 146 -8.33 10.03 12.77
CA ARG A 146 -7.94 8.61 12.64
C ARG A 146 -7.99 7.84 13.97
N SER A 147 -7.69 8.48 15.09
CA SER A 147 -7.65 7.82 16.41
C SER A 147 -8.94 7.93 17.22
N ASN A 148 -9.81 8.90 16.91
CA ASN A 148 -10.94 9.27 17.78
C ASN A 148 -12.28 9.50 17.06
N LEU A 149 -12.41 9.19 15.76
CA LEU A 149 -13.67 9.38 15.02
C LEU A 149 -14.84 8.56 15.59
N SER A 150 -14.62 7.34 16.08
CA SER A 150 -15.61 6.50 16.74
C SER A 150 -16.22 7.13 18.00
N ASN A 151 -15.53 8.10 18.61
CA ASN A 151 -16.03 8.91 19.72
C ASN A 151 -16.70 10.22 19.25
N TYR A 152 -17.19 10.28 18.01
CA TYR A 152 -17.79 11.47 17.40
C TYR A 152 -18.84 12.12 18.29
N VAL A 153 -19.77 11.34 18.87
CA VAL A 153 -20.87 11.88 19.68
C VAL A 153 -20.41 12.51 20.99
N SER A 154 -19.35 11.99 21.61
CA SER A 154 -18.87 12.41 22.94
C SER A 154 -17.70 13.40 22.90
N SER A 155 -17.00 13.52 21.77
CA SER A 155 -15.80 14.36 21.65
C SER A 155 -16.07 15.66 20.89
N SER A 156 -16.03 16.79 21.60
CA SER A 156 -16.20 18.12 21.01
C SER A 156 -15.11 18.45 19.98
N SER A 157 -13.88 18.00 20.19
CA SER A 157 -12.77 18.17 19.24
C SER A 157 -12.98 17.35 17.96
N THR A 158 -13.44 16.09 18.08
CA THR A 158 -13.81 15.27 16.93
C THR A 158 -14.96 15.91 16.15
N LYS A 159 -16.04 16.37 16.81
CA LYS A 159 -17.15 17.06 16.14
C LYS A 159 -16.69 18.29 15.36
N LYS A 160 -15.80 19.09 15.97
CA LYS A 160 -15.20 20.25 15.31
C LYS A 160 -14.44 19.83 14.06
N ASN A 161 -13.59 18.81 14.14
CA ASN A 161 -12.80 18.36 12.99
C ASN A 161 -13.66 17.74 11.89
N VAL A 162 -14.69 16.96 12.23
CA VAL A 162 -15.67 16.42 11.27
C VAL A 162 -16.33 17.56 10.49
N ARG A 163 -16.83 18.58 11.19
CA ARG A 163 -17.45 19.75 10.56
C ARG A 163 -16.46 20.57 9.73
N ASP A 164 -15.28 20.86 10.26
CA ASP A 164 -14.28 21.70 9.60
C ASP A 164 -13.69 21.02 8.34
N LYS A 165 -13.74 19.68 8.28
CA LYS A 165 -13.32 18.89 7.12
C LYS A 165 -14.47 18.37 6.27
N ASP A 166 -15.70 18.74 6.61
CA ASP A 166 -16.93 18.30 5.95
C ASP A 166 -17.02 16.78 5.77
N VAL A 167 -16.57 16.01 6.77
CA VAL A 167 -16.59 14.54 6.72
C VAL A 167 -18.04 14.07 6.85
N GLN A 168 -18.51 13.35 5.83
CA GLN A 168 -19.90 12.90 5.74
C GLN A 168 -20.05 11.39 5.88
N TYR A 169 -19.02 10.63 5.48
CA TYR A 169 -19.04 9.17 5.46
C TYR A 169 -17.77 8.57 6.02
N VAL A 170 -17.86 7.29 6.40
CA VAL A 170 -16.73 6.42 6.73
C VAL A 170 -16.79 5.16 5.88
N LEU A 171 -15.69 4.85 5.21
CA LEU A 171 -15.51 3.69 4.36
C LEU A 171 -14.55 2.70 5.01
N SER A 172 -14.96 1.43 5.05
CA SER A 172 -14.13 0.29 5.46
C SER A 172 -14.14 -0.76 4.34
N LEU A 173 -12.95 -1.16 3.86
CA LEU A 173 -12.79 -2.25 2.89
C LEU A 173 -12.12 -3.51 3.46
N GLU A 174 -11.44 -3.39 4.59
CA GLU A 174 -10.68 -4.45 5.26
C GLU A 174 -10.59 -4.13 6.74
N GLU A 175 -10.95 -5.11 7.59
CA GLU A 175 -10.84 -4.98 9.04
C GLU A 175 -9.69 -5.80 9.62
N ASP A 176 -9.24 -6.83 8.90
CA ASP A 176 -8.17 -7.72 9.37
C ASP A 176 -6.81 -7.02 9.32
N GLU A 177 -6.20 -6.86 10.51
CA GLU A 177 -4.87 -6.25 10.64
C GLU A 177 -3.80 -7.05 9.90
N GLY A 178 -3.90 -8.39 9.92
CA GLY A 178 -2.95 -9.27 9.23
C GLY A 178 -2.92 -9.02 7.73
N THR A 179 -4.10 -8.88 7.13
CA THR A 179 -4.29 -8.60 5.70
C THR A 179 -3.77 -7.21 5.33
N MET A 180 -4.07 -6.19 6.13
CA MET A 180 -3.49 -4.85 5.90
C MET A 180 -1.96 -4.85 6.05
N LYS A 181 -1.40 -5.55 7.05
CA LYS A 181 0.05 -5.66 7.28
C LYS A 181 0.78 -6.45 6.19
N ALA A 182 0.10 -7.39 5.52
CA ALA A 182 0.68 -8.10 4.38
C ALA A 182 1.03 -7.14 3.23
N TRP A 183 0.24 -6.08 3.04
CA TRP A 183 0.49 -5.03 2.05
C TRP A 183 1.32 -3.86 2.59
N TYR A 184 1.09 -3.50 3.85
CA TYR A 184 1.71 -2.36 4.51
C TYR A 184 2.33 -2.79 5.85
N PRO A 185 3.56 -3.33 5.85
CA PRO A 185 4.19 -3.85 7.07
C PRO A 185 4.39 -2.81 8.18
N ALA A 186 4.41 -1.52 7.83
CA ALA A 186 4.52 -0.41 8.77
C ALA A 186 3.16 0.06 9.34
N PHE A 187 2.05 -0.57 8.95
CA PHE A 187 0.73 -0.25 9.45
C PHE A 187 0.62 -0.56 10.95
N GLU A 188 0.14 0.44 11.71
CA GLU A 188 -0.13 0.32 13.15
C GLU A 188 -1.62 0.55 13.39
N GLN A 189 -2.39 -0.50 13.68
CA GLN A 189 -3.83 -0.41 13.89
C GLN A 189 -4.22 0.57 15.02
N SER A 190 -3.41 0.64 16.08
CA SER A 190 -3.60 1.54 17.23
C SER A 190 -3.70 3.02 16.83
N ARG A 191 -3.14 3.39 15.67
CA ARG A 191 -3.18 4.75 15.12
C ARG A 191 -4.48 5.06 14.38
N TRP A 192 -5.30 4.06 14.09
CA TRP A 192 -6.48 4.14 13.24
C TRP A 192 -7.76 3.65 13.93
N THR A 193 -7.72 3.45 15.26
CA THR A 193 -8.86 2.96 16.06
C THR A 193 -10.12 3.81 15.94
N GLY A 194 -9.98 5.11 15.72
CA GLY A 194 -11.10 6.00 15.51
C GLY A 194 -11.93 5.63 14.28
N ILE A 195 -11.30 5.10 13.24
CA ILE A 195 -11.97 4.70 12.01
C ILE A 195 -12.32 3.21 12.06
N LEU A 196 -11.36 2.37 12.46
CA LEU A 196 -11.48 0.91 12.43
C LEU A 196 -12.45 0.34 13.47
N SER A 197 -12.79 1.10 14.51
CA SER A 197 -13.76 0.66 15.53
C SER A 197 -15.20 1.10 15.26
N ILE A 198 -15.48 1.69 14.08
CA ILE A 198 -16.83 2.11 13.72
C ILE A 198 -17.63 0.89 13.26
N SER A 199 -18.81 0.74 13.85
CA SER A 199 -19.77 -0.32 13.56
C SER A 199 -21.20 0.24 13.70
N GLU A 200 -22.21 -0.60 13.45
CA GLU A 200 -23.62 -0.24 13.69
C GLU A 200 -23.92 0.14 15.15
N ALA A 201 -23.12 -0.36 16.10
CA ALA A 201 -23.27 -0.03 17.51
C ALA A 201 -22.63 1.32 17.89
N THR A 202 -21.86 1.93 17.00
CA THR A 202 -21.15 3.19 17.26
C THR A 202 -22.12 4.38 17.16
N PRO A 203 -22.37 5.14 18.24
CA PRO A 203 -23.28 6.28 18.19
C PRO A 203 -22.83 7.33 17.19
N GLY A 204 -23.78 7.89 16.44
CA GLY A 204 -23.52 8.94 15.44
C GLY A 204 -23.16 8.41 14.05
N PHE A 205 -23.29 7.09 13.82
CA PHE A 205 -23.05 6.46 12.54
C PHE A 205 -24.26 5.61 12.12
N GLU A 206 -24.67 5.75 10.87
CA GLU A 206 -25.74 4.96 10.24
C GLU A 206 -25.14 4.08 9.15
N LEU A 207 -25.40 2.78 9.16
CA LEU A 207 -24.96 1.88 8.10
C LEU A 207 -25.78 2.12 6.83
N ILE A 208 -25.11 2.46 5.73
CA ILE A 208 -25.77 2.78 4.45
C ILE A 208 -25.61 1.64 3.44
N LEU A 209 -24.45 0.98 3.44
CA LEU A 209 -24.15 -0.11 2.52
C LEU A 209 -23.21 -1.10 3.20
N GLN A 210 -23.53 -2.39 3.06
CA GLN A 210 -22.66 -3.49 3.47
C GLN A 210 -22.57 -4.55 2.37
N THR A 211 -21.39 -5.14 2.18
CA THR A 211 -21.21 -6.31 1.31
C THR A 211 -20.06 -7.14 1.87
N GLY A 212 -20.39 -8.26 2.53
CA GLY A 212 -19.40 -8.97 3.35
C GLY A 212 -18.87 -8.05 4.45
N ASP A 213 -17.56 -7.97 4.57
CA ASP A 213 -16.87 -7.18 5.60
C ASP A 213 -16.65 -5.70 5.17
N MET A 214 -17.05 -5.33 3.95
CA MET A 214 -16.98 -3.96 3.48
C MET A 214 -18.21 -3.18 3.91
N ALA A 215 -18.01 -1.96 4.40
CA ALA A 215 -19.07 -1.12 4.93
C ALA A 215 -18.89 0.36 4.58
N LEU A 216 -20.03 1.03 4.37
CA LEU A 216 -20.14 2.48 4.27
C LEU A 216 -21.08 2.97 5.36
N TYR A 217 -20.57 3.81 6.25
CA TYR A 217 -21.34 4.48 7.28
C TYR A 217 -21.52 5.95 6.92
N LYS A 218 -22.69 6.51 7.22
CA LYS A 218 -22.95 7.95 7.19
C LYS A 218 -22.84 8.52 8.59
N ILE A 219 -22.19 9.67 8.73
CA ILE A 219 -22.17 10.41 9.98
C ILE A 219 -23.51 11.13 10.13
N ILE A 220 -24.22 10.84 11.22
CA ILE A 220 -25.50 11.46 11.56
C ILE A 220 -25.31 12.45 12.71
N ASN A 221 -25.80 13.68 12.51
CA ASN A 221 -25.73 14.78 13.49
C ASN A 221 -26.83 14.69 14.54
#